data_AF-A0AAE0H2N8-F1
#
_entry.id   AF-A0AAE0H2N8-F1
#
_cell.length_a   1.000
_cell.length_b   1.000
_cell.length_c   1.000
_cell.angle_alpha   90.00
_cell.angle_beta   90.00
_cell.angle_gamma   90.00
#
_symmetry.space_group_name_H-M   'P 1'
#
loop_
_entity.id
_entity.type
_entity.pdbx_description
1 polymer ?
#
loop_
_entity_poly.entity_id
_entity_poly.type
_entity_poly.pdbx_seq_one_letter_code
_entity_poly.pdbx_strand_id
1 'polypeptide(L)'
;MSTTRFTSPNRNACIQLVIFLAFYIQAVCVAYLTPSGDVSVTIDHAKYSEDGTRVQLERRELFTFNVVSLVYLFLLISAAQHSLQGLHFYLDPWSSKNYRRAFGVNWFRWSDYVITAPTMMVVVGIMNGVFDVVSLMSLFCAIQITIILGVLSDLCATSARARLGDSSADSLPPYDGKEAVRLARANFFVLWAWLIAIGALVLYSRDEDLPTYTTVVAYWIVFYFAIVVWVTRDGGLRLSSTFAKTGEEARKRSRTLFYVAIVPCAYAWTVVFVTFAYALDASEGNPPDFVYSINVVLLVLFLGPFPYVHYASLREQGSDDPAANESLKLRCEAAHAAFGLLSKSALAWMVYWGLRRLQEDVTISTGE
;
A
#
# COMPACT_ATOMS: atom_id res chain seq x y z
N MET A 1 41.80 24.48 10.78
CA MET A 1 40.54 24.76 10.06
C MET A 1 40.37 23.71 8.97
N SER A 2 39.70 22.59 9.27
CA SER A 2 39.32 21.62 8.23
C SER A 2 38.14 22.20 7.47
N THR A 3 38.33 22.47 6.19
CA THR A 3 37.25 22.83 5.27
C THR A 3 36.24 21.70 5.22
N THR A 4 35.12 21.88 5.92
CA THR A 4 33.93 21.06 5.75
C THR A 4 33.48 21.23 4.30
N ARG A 5 33.83 20.27 3.44
CA ARG A 5 33.13 20.11 2.17
C ARG A 5 31.67 19.90 2.53
N PHE A 6 30.85 20.95 2.33
CA PHE A 6 29.43 20.79 2.10
C PHE A 6 29.30 19.91 0.85
N THR A 7 29.33 18.59 1.05
CA THR A 7 28.92 17.65 0.01
C THR A 7 27.50 18.03 -0.38
N SER A 8 27.29 18.23 -1.68
CA SER A 8 26.03 18.59 -2.33
C SER A 8 24.78 18.04 -1.62
N PRO A 9 23.64 18.76 -1.64
CA PRO A 9 22.36 18.24 -1.14
C PRO A 9 22.19 16.78 -1.58
N ASN A 10 22.01 15.93 -0.58
CA ASN A 10 22.15 14.48 -0.63
C ASN A 10 21.37 13.95 -1.85
N ARG A 11 22.04 13.32 -2.84
CA ARG A 11 21.41 12.84 -4.11
C ARG A 11 20.07 12.12 -3.88
N ASN A 12 19.99 11.34 -2.80
CA ASN A 12 18.78 10.61 -2.41
C ASN A 12 17.64 11.56 -2.01
N ALA A 13 17.91 12.65 -1.28
CA ALA A 13 16.90 13.66 -0.96
C ALA A 13 16.37 14.34 -2.24
N CYS A 14 17.24 14.63 -3.21
CA CYS A 14 16.80 15.17 -4.52
C CYS A 14 15.91 14.17 -5.26
N ILE A 15 16.26 12.88 -5.28
CA ILE A 15 15.41 11.84 -5.89
C ILE A 15 14.04 11.79 -5.21
N GLN A 16 13.99 11.80 -3.87
CA GLN A 16 12.72 11.79 -3.14
C GLN A 16 11.89 13.04 -3.42
N LEU A 17 12.52 14.22 -3.56
CA LEU A 17 11.85 15.46 -3.91
C LEU A 17 11.24 15.39 -5.31
N VAL A 18 11.95 14.85 -6.30
CA VAL A 18 11.42 14.66 -7.67
C VAL A 18 10.21 13.74 -7.66
N ILE A 19 10.27 12.62 -6.93
CA ILE A 19 9.15 11.68 -6.82
C ILE A 19 7.96 12.32 -6.10
N PHE A 20 8.20 13.09 -5.03
CA PHE A 20 7.18 13.88 -4.36
C PHE A 20 6.47 14.83 -5.34
N LEU A 21 7.22 15.62 -6.10
CA LEU A 21 6.66 16.57 -7.07
C LEU A 21 5.85 15.84 -8.14
N ALA A 22 6.34 14.71 -8.64
CA ALA A 22 5.63 13.89 -9.60
C ALA A 22 4.28 13.40 -9.05
N PHE A 23 4.23 12.90 -7.81
CA PHE A 23 2.97 12.50 -7.18
C PHE A 23 2.03 13.66 -6.91
N TYR A 24 2.55 14.76 -6.38
CA TYR A 24 1.74 15.93 -6.02
C TYR A 24 1.10 16.57 -7.25
N ILE A 25 1.87 16.79 -8.32
CA ILE A 25 1.36 17.35 -9.58
C ILE A 25 0.28 16.43 -10.16
N GLN A 26 0.51 15.11 -10.20
CA GLN A 26 -0.48 14.16 -10.67
C GLN A 26 -1.75 14.15 -9.82
N ALA A 27 -1.63 14.23 -8.49
CA ALA A 27 -2.78 14.30 -7.60
C ALA A 27 -3.64 15.54 -7.89
N VAL A 28 -3.01 16.70 -8.06
CA VAL A 28 -3.69 17.95 -8.42
C VAL A 28 -4.35 17.81 -9.80
N CYS A 29 -3.63 17.34 -10.81
CA CYS A 29 -4.19 17.13 -12.14
C CYS A 29 -5.39 16.17 -12.11
N VAL A 30 -5.28 15.03 -11.44
CA VAL A 30 -6.38 14.05 -11.34
C VAL A 30 -7.57 14.65 -10.61
N ALA A 31 -7.36 15.39 -9.51
CA ALA A 31 -8.44 15.99 -8.74
C ALA A 31 -9.25 17.04 -9.52
N TYR A 32 -8.59 17.82 -10.39
CA TYR A 32 -9.25 18.92 -11.12
C TYR A 32 -9.65 18.59 -12.56
N LEU A 33 -8.97 17.65 -13.20
CA LEU A 33 -9.20 17.34 -14.62
C LEU A 33 -10.10 16.12 -14.83
N THR A 34 -10.16 15.19 -13.87
CA THR A 34 -10.90 13.94 -14.05
C THR A 34 -12.40 14.16 -13.85
N PRO A 35 -13.26 13.71 -14.79
CA PRO A 35 -14.70 13.68 -14.58
C PRO A 35 -15.10 12.93 -13.32
N SER A 36 -16.26 13.24 -12.74
CA SER A 36 -16.77 12.46 -11.62
C SER A 36 -17.06 11.02 -12.05
N GLY A 37 -16.62 10.07 -11.22
CA GLY A 37 -16.99 8.67 -11.33
C GLY A 37 -17.78 8.28 -10.10
N ASP A 38 -19.06 8.64 -10.07
CA ASP A 38 -19.93 8.37 -8.92
C ASP A 38 -20.26 6.88 -8.85
N VAL A 39 -20.03 6.30 -7.68
CA VAL A 39 -20.18 4.86 -7.43
C VAL A 39 -21.04 4.67 -6.19
N SER A 40 -22.09 3.87 -6.33
CA SER A 40 -22.93 3.39 -5.23
C SER A 40 -22.31 2.16 -4.58
N VAL A 41 -21.96 2.26 -3.30
CA VAL A 41 -21.56 1.11 -2.49
C VAL A 41 -22.80 0.40 -1.97
N THR A 42 -22.84 -0.92 -2.10
CA THR A 42 -24.01 -1.72 -1.77
C THR A 42 -23.72 -2.74 -0.67
N ILE A 43 -24.76 -3.31 -0.09
CA ILE A 43 -24.68 -4.52 0.72
C ILE A 43 -25.82 -5.46 0.35
N ASP A 44 -25.46 -6.73 0.18
CA ASP A 44 -26.42 -7.80 0.00
C ASP A 44 -26.77 -8.39 1.38
N HIS A 45 -28.06 -8.45 1.71
CA HIS A 45 -28.53 -8.94 3.01
C HIS A 45 -29.79 -9.80 2.87
N ALA A 46 -30.01 -10.65 3.87
CA ALA A 46 -31.17 -11.53 3.93
C ALA A 46 -32.39 -10.76 4.43
N LYS A 47 -33.44 -10.70 3.61
CA LYS A 47 -34.78 -10.29 4.04
C LYS A 47 -35.58 -11.53 4.41
N TYR A 48 -36.02 -11.58 5.67
CA TYR A 48 -36.85 -12.67 6.19
C TYR A 48 -38.32 -12.29 6.08
N SER A 49 -39.17 -13.25 5.73
CA SER A 49 -40.63 -13.09 5.82
C SER A 49 -41.08 -12.93 7.27
N GLU A 50 -42.25 -12.32 7.50
CA GLU A 50 -42.79 -12.10 8.85
C GLU A 50 -42.95 -13.39 9.67
N ASP A 51 -43.22 -14.51 9.00
CA ASP A 51 -43.33 -15.84 9.59
C ASP A 51 -41.97 -16.57 9.73
N GLY A 52 -40.87 -15.97 9.26
CA GLY A 52 -39.51 -16.51 9.32
C GLY A 52 -39.23 -17.71 8.41
N THR A 53 -40.18 -18.11 7.56
CA THR A 53 -40.06 -19.34 6.75
C THR A 53 -39.38 -19.13 5.41
N ARG A 54 -39.25 -17.88 4.94
CA ARG A 54 -38.68 -17.53 3.65
C ARG A 54 -37.55 -16.51 3.81
N VAL A 55 -36.49 -16.71 3.03
CA VAL A 55 -35.35 -15.81 2.95
C VAL A 55 -35.19 -15.36 1.51
N GLN A 56 -35.09 -14.06 1.28
CA GLN A 56 -34.80 -13.47 -0.02
C GLN A 56 -33.54 -12.61 0.07
N LEU A 57 -32.75 -12.62 -1.01
CA LEU A 57 -31.60 -11.73 -1.15
C LEU A 57 -32.10 -10.33 -1.53
N GLU A 58 -31.78 -9.34 -0.71
CA GLU A 58 -32.09 -7.93 -1.00
C GLU A 58 -30.79 -7.12 -1.04
N ARG A 59 -30.65 -6.30 -2.09
CA ARG A 59 -29.53 -5.38 -2.24
C ARG A 59 -29.94 -4.01 -1.76
N ARG A 60 -29.16 -3.44 -0.85
CA ARG A 60 -29.35 -2.06 -0.36
C ARG A 60 -28.16 -1.21 -0.76
N GLU A 61 -28.43 -0.01 -1.27
CA GLU A 61 -27.42 1.04 -1.40
C GLU A 61 -27.11 1.63 -0.02
N LEU A 62 -25.83 1.71 0.32
CA LEU A 62 -25.35 2.26 1.57
C LEU A 62 -25.02 3.74 1.44
N PHE A 63 -24.18 4.09 0.47
CA PHE A 63 -23.76 5.45 0.19
C PHE A 63 -23.17 5.54 -1.22
N THR A 64 -23.14 6.77 -1.75
CA THR A 64 -22.49 7.09 -3.00
C THR A 64 -21.24 7.92 -2.75
N PHE A 65 -20.22 7.71 -3.58
CA PHE A 65 -19.03 8.55 -3.53
C PHE A 65 -18.34 8.58 -4.90
N ASN A 66 -17.56 9.64 -5.12
CA ASN A 66 -16.75 9.75 -6.33
C ASN A 66 -15.46 8.95 -6.18
N VAL A 67 -15.29 7.90 -7.00
CA VAL A 67 -14.11 7.00 -7.00
C VAL A 67 -12.79 7.73 -7.28
N VAL A 68 -12.83 8.85 -8.02
CA VAL A 68 -11.67 9.71 -8.28
C VAL A 68 -11.06 10.23 -6.99
N SER A 69 -11.87 10.38 -5.94
CA SER A 69 -11.42 10.75 -4.59
C SER A 69 -10.36 9.80 -4.04
N LEU A 70 -10.53 8.49 -4.27
CA LEU A 70 -9.56 7.50 -3.85
C LEU A 70 -8.26 7.59 -4.67
N VAL A 71 -8.38 7.96 -5.95
CA VAL A 71 -7.26 8.04 -6.88
C VAL A 71 -6.30 9.16 -6.50
N TYR A 72 -6.78 10.40 -6.37
CA TYR A 72 -5.89 11.48 -5.95
C TYR A 72 -5.45 11.32 -4.49
N LEU A 73 -6.24 10.66 -3.62
CA LEU A 73 -5.85 10.43 -2.22
C LEU A 73 -4.63 9.51 -2.11
N PHE A 74 -4.57 8.39 -2.84
CA PHE A 74 -3.38 7.53 -2.77
C PHE A 74 -2.14 8.21 -3.36
N LEU A 75 -2.30 9.12 -4.33
CA LEU A 75 -1.22 9.93 -4.88
C LEU A 75 -0.72 10.96 -3.84
N LEU A 76 -1.63 11.65 -3.14
CA LEU A 76 -1.28 12.60 -2.08
C LEU A 76 -0.59 11.92 -0.90
N ILE A 77 -1.05 10.74 -0.48
CA ILE A 77 -0.40 9.96 0.58
C ILE A 77 1.03 9.60 0.17
N SER A 78 1.22 9.16 -1.08
CA SER A 78 2.56 8.84 -1.60
C SER A 78 3.44 10.10 -1.67
N ALA A 79 2.90 11.23 -2.14
CA ALA A 79 3.60 12.51 -2.17
C ALA A 79 4.08 12.89 -0.76
N ALA A 80 3.21 12.83 0.24
CA ALA A 80 3.55 13.12 1.63
C ALA A 80 4.63 12.19 2.18
N GLN A 81 4.57 10.88 1.88
CA GLN A 81 5.59 9.94 2.34
C GLN A 81 6.97 10.22 1.69
N HIS A 82 6.99 10.53 0.40
CA HIS A 82 8.23 10.88 -0.30
C HIS A 82 8.80 12.23 0.17
N SER A 83 7.96 13.21 0.52
CA SER A 83 8.43 14.48 1.09
C SER A 83 9.02 14.29 2.48
N LEU A 84 8.39 13.48 3.33
CA LEU A 84 8.92 13.11 4.66
C LEU A 84 10.23 12.34 4.55
N GLN A 85 10.32 11.38 3.62
CA GLN A 85 11.55 10.62 3.38
C GLN A 85 12.67 11.53 2.85
N GLY A 86 12.36 12.45 1.94
CA GLY A 86 13.31 13.44 1.43
C GLY A 86 13.80 14.39 2.52
N LEU A 87 12.90 14.88 3.36
CA LEU A 87 13.23 15.73 4.51
C LEU A 87 14.13 15.00 5.50
N HIS A 88 13.84 13.73 5.80
CA HIS A 88 14.70 12.90 6.65
C HIS A 88 16.12 12.77 6.08
N PHE A 89 16.25 12.50 4.78
CA PHE A 89 17.57 12.41 4.12
C PHE A 89 18.32 13.75 4.03
N TYR A 90 17.59 14.87 4.08
CA TYR A 90 18.17 16.21 4.08
C TYR A 90 18.63 16.65 5.48
N LEU A 91 17.77 16.50 6.50
CA LEU A 91 18.04 16.93 7.88
C LEU A 91 19.04 16.03 8.59
N ASP A 92 19.05 14.74 8.27
CA ASP A 92 19.96 13.78 8.89
C ASP A 92 20.74 12.93 7.87
N PRO A 93 21.65 13.55 7.10
CA PRO A 93 22.47 12.83 6.13
C PRO A 93 23.40 11.81 6.80
N TRP A 94 23.75 12.01 8.08
CA TRP A 94 24.71 11.19 8.80
C TRP A 94 24.04 9.97 9.45
N SER A 95 22.85 10.11 10.05
CA SER A 95 22.02 8.93 10.37
C SER A 95 21.49 8.26 9.12
N SER A 96 21.44 8.90 7.94
CA SER A 96 21.17 8.17 6.70
C SER A 96 22.25 7.11 6.37
N LYS A 97 23.48 7.26 6.88
CA LYS A 97 24.57 6.26 6.79
C LYS A 97 24.33 5.11 7.79
N ASN A 98 23.73 5.41 8.93
CA ASN A 98 23.21 4.42 9.87
C ASN A 98 21.84 3.85 9.44
N TYR A 99 21.04 4.55 8.65
CA TYR A 99 19.80 4.05 8.05
C TYR A 99 20.12 3.02 6.98
N ARG A 100 21.18 3.29 6.19
CA ARG A 100 21.78 2.35 5.23
C ARG A 100 22.37 1.09 5.86
N ARG A 101 22.82 1.15 7.12
CA ARG A 101 23.59 0.07 7.79
C ARG A 101 22.93 -0.59 9.00
N ALA A 102 22.00 0.10 9.66
CA ALA A 102 21.40 -0.29 10.94
C ALA A 102 19.90 -0.61 10.83
N PHE A 103 19.20 -0.25 9.75
CA PHE A 103 17.78 -0.59 9.58
C PHE A 103 17.57 -1.33 8.25
N GLY A 104 17.59 -2.66 8.27
CA GLY A 104 17.31 -3.47 7.07
C GLY A 104 15.87 -3.37 6.52
N VAL A 105 15.05 -2.45 7.06
CA VAL A 105 13.63 -2.23 6.73
C VAL A 105 13.40 -0.76 6.40
N ASN A 106 12.88 -0.48 5.20
CA ASN A 106 12.47 0.87 4.81
C ASN A 106 11.04 1.16 5.30
N TRP A 107 10.93 1.81 6.46
CA TRP A 107 9.63 2.13 7.06
C TRP A 107 8.80 3.12 6.25
N PHE A 108 9.39 4.09 5.55
CA PHE A 108 8.66 5.04 4.70
C PHE A 108 7.92 4.33 3.56
N ARG A 109 8.59 3.36 2.90
CA ARG A 109 7.98 2.55 1.85
C ARG A 109 6.82 1.71 2.38
N TRP A 110 7.05 1.01 3.48
CA TRP A 110 6.03 0.13 4.05
C TRP A 110 4.83 0.90 4.62
N SER A 111 5.06 2.08 5.19
CA SER A 111 4.00 2.95 5.70
C SER A 111 3.17 3.60 4.58
N ASP A 112 3.76 3.88 3.42
CA ASP A 112 3.02 4.23 2.21
C ASP A 112 2.17 3.03 1.74
N TYR A 113 2.82 1.90 1.45
CA TYR A 113 2.17 0.79 0.75
C TYR A 113 1.05 0.11 1.55
N VAL A 114 1.12 0.13 2.88
CA VAL A 114 0.08 -0.47 3.73
C VAL A 114 -1.26 0.26 3.62
N ILE A 115 -1.28 1.46 3.04
CA ILE A 115 -2.51 2.22 2.77
C ILE A 115 -2.73 2.36 1.27
N THR A 116 -1.71 2.75 0.51
CA THR A 116 -1.92 3.09 -0.90
C THR A 116 -2.15 1.86 -1.78
N ALA A 117 -1.45 0.74 -1.56
CA ALA A 117 -1.68 -0.47 -2.33
C ALA A 117 -3.09 -1.07 -2.13
N PRO A 118 -3.63 -1.23 -0.91
CA PRO A 118 -4.99 -1.74 -0.74
C PRO A 118 -6.05 -0.74 -1.24
N THR A 119 -5.85 0.57 -1.11
CA THR A 119 -6.74 1.58 -1.76
C THR A 119 -6.74 1.45 -3.28
N MET A 120 -5.57 1.25 -3.90
CA MET A 120 -5.50 0.99 -5.34
C MET A 120 -6.28 -0.28 -5.72
N MET A 121 -6.19 -1.34 -4.92
CA MET A 121 -6.95 -2.57 -5.17
C MET A 121 -8.46 -2.38 -5.05
N VAL A 122 -8.92 -1.54 -4.11
CA VAL A 122 -10.34 -1.15 -4.03
C VAL A 122 -10.78 -0.43 -5.30
N VAL A 123 -9.99 0.52 -5.79
CA VAL A 123 -10.27 1.19 -7.09
C VAL A 123 -10.33 0.17 -8.22
N VAL A 124 -9.38 -0.76 -8.30
CA VAL A 124 -9.39 -1.84 -9.32
C VAL A 124 -10.65 -2.69 -9.19
N GLY A 125 -11.04 -3.09 -7.98
CA GLY A 125 -12.27 -3.85 -7.74
C GLY A 125 -13.51 -3.11 -8.24
N ILE A 126 -13.65 -1.82 -7.91
CA ILE A 126 -14.77 -0.99 -8.36
C ILE A 126 -14.81 -0.88 -9.90
N MET A 127 -13.66 -0.65 -10.55
CA MET A 127 -13.58 -0.61 -12.01
C MET A 127 -13.96 -1.94 -12.68
N ASN A 128 -13.90 -3.05 -11.93
CA ASN A 128 -14.30 -4.39 -12.38
C ASN A 128 -15.70 -4.80 -11.92
N GLY A 129 -16.48 -3.89 -11.32
CA GLY A 129 -17.87 -4.15 -10.91
C GLY A 129 -18.05 -4.67 -9.49
N VAL A 130 -17.02 -4.61 -8.64
CA VAL A 130 -17.15 -4.92 -7.21
C VAL A 130 -17.70 -3.70 -6.48
N PHE A 131 -19.00 -3.72 -6.15
CA PHE A 131 -19.67 -2.61 -5.44
C PHE A 131 -20.10 -2.97 -4.01
N ASP A 132 -20.13 -4.26 -3.69
CA ASP A 132 -20.48 -4.75 -2.36
C ASP A 132 -19.41 -4.40 -1.32
N VAL A 133 -19.84 -3.79 -0.21
CA VAL A 133 -18.96 -3.28 0.84
C VAL A 133 -18.11 -4.37 1.48
N VAL A 134 -18.66 -5.57 1.66
CA VAL A 134 -17.94 -6.70 2.29
C VAL A 134 -16.83 -7.18 1.37
N SER A 135 -17.12 -7.27 0.08
CA SER A 135 -16.17 -7.65 -0.96
C SER A 135 -15.04 -6.62 -1.09
N LEU A 136 -15.37 -5.33 -1.12
CA LEU A 136 -14.40 -4.23 -1.14
C LEU A 136 -13.50 -4.22 0.11
N MET A 137 -14.08 -4.45 1.29
CA MET A 137 -13.32 -4.61 2.53
C MET A 137 -12.38 -5.82 2.45
N SER A 138 -12.84 -6.95 1.90
CA SER A 138 -12.01 -8.15 1.75
C SER A 138 -10.81 -7.91 0.83
N LEU A 139 -10.99 -7.18 -0.28
CA LEU A 139 -9.91 -6.78 -1.20
C LEU A 139 -8.87 -5.92 -0.48
N PHE A 140 -9.35 -4.90 0.25
CA PHE A 140 -8.51 -4.01 1.03
C PHE A 140 -7.68 -4.81 2.05
N CYS A 141 -8.34 -5.66 2.86
CA CYS A 141 -7.66 -6.47 3.88
C CYS A 141 -6.66 -7.45 3.28
N ALA A 142 -6.98 -8.11 2.18
CA ALA A 142 -6.11 -9.10 1.55
C ALA A 142 -4.79 -8.47 1.05
N ILE A 143 -4.87 -7.32 0.38
CA ILE A 143 -3.65 -6.61 -0.03
C ILE A 143 -2.90 -6.06 1.18
N GLN A 144 -3.60 -5.58 2.19
CA GLN A 144 -2.94 -5.06 3.37
C GLN A 144 -2.20 -6.16 4.18
N ILE A 145 -2.77 -7.37 4.29
CA ILE A 145 -2.10 -8.55 4.84
C ILE A 145 -0.84 -8.88 4.01
N THR A 146 -0.94 -8.83 2.68
CA THR A 146 0.21 -9.03 1.77
C THR A 146 1.35 -8.07 2.11
N ILE A 147 1.04 -6.78 2.28
CA ILE A 147 2.04 -5.75 2.63
C ILE A 147 2.63 -6.01 4.02
N ILE A 148 1.80 -6.33 5.01
CA ILE A 148 2.24 -6.65 6.38
C ILE A 148 3.19 -7.86 6.40
N LEU A 149 2.88 -8.91 5.64
CA LEU A 149 3.76 -10.08 5.53
C LEU A 149 5.09 -9.72 4.85
N GLY A 150 5.09 -8.78 3.91
CA GLY A 150 6.30 -8.18 3.34
C GLY A 150 7.16 -7.45 4.38
N VAL A 151 6.54 -6.66 5.27
CA VAL A 151 7.23 -6.01 6.41
C VAL A 151 7.88 -7.05 7.31
N LEU A 152 7.11 -8.08 7.70
CA LEU A 152 7.59 -9.16 8.56
C LEU A 152 8.71 -9.97 7.90
N SER A 153 8.63 -10.17 6.59
CA SER A 153 9.68 -10.79 5.78
C SER A 153 10.98 -9.98 5.84
N ASP A 154 10.92 -8.67 5.62
CA ASP A 154 12.08 -7.75 5.71
C ASP A 154 12.66 -7.72 7.14
N LEU A 155 11.81 -7.75 8.18
CA LEU A 155 12.25 -7.81 9.58
C LEU A 155 12.99 -9.11 9.91
N CYS A 156 12.46 -10.25 9.47
CA CYS A 156 13.12 -11.55 9.65
C CYS A 156 14.46 -11.61 8.90
N ALA A 157 14.52 -11.03 7.70
CA ALA A 157 15.74 -10.95 6.91
C ALA A 157 16.81 -10.08 7.61
N THR A 158 16.38 -8.95 8.16
CA THR A 158 17.24 -8.05 8.96
C THR A 158 17.76 -8.77 10.22
N SER A 159 16.90 -9.50 10.93
CA SER A 159 17.31 -10.28 12.11
C SER A 159 18.29 -11.39 11.77
N ALA A 160 18.11 -12.05 10.61
CA ALA A 160 19.02 -13.07 10.13
C ALA A 160 20.44 -12.52 9.93
N ARG A 161 20.57 -11.32 9.32
CA ARG A 161 21.86 -10.65 9.11
C ARG A 161 22.60 -10.40 10.42
N ALA A 162 21.91 -9.83 11.40
CA ALA A 162 22.51 -9.52 12.70
C ALA A 162 23.04 -10.76 13.44
N ARG A 163 22.41 -11.93 13.22
CA ARG A 163 22.73 -13.19 13.92
C ARG A 163 23.75 -14.07 13.20
N LEU A 164 23.86 -13.96 11.87
CA LEU A 164 24.80 -14.76 11.09
C LEU A 164 26.23 -14.23 11.14
N GLY A 165 26.48 -13.14 11.88
CA GLY A 165 27.84 -12.65 12.11
C GLY A 165 28.55 -12.39 10.79
N ASP A 166 27.96 -11.58 9.92
CA ASP A 166 28.72 -10.97 8.83
C ASP A 166 29.98 -10.37 9.47
N SER A 167 31.16 -10.89 9.12
CA SER A 167 32.46 -10.57 9.76
C SER A 167 32.82 -9.07 9.77
N SER A 168 32.02 -8.25 9.08
CA SER A 168 32.01 -6.78 9.15
C SER A 168 31.30 -6.18 10.38
N ALA A 169 30.52 -6.97 11.12
CA ALA A 169 29.66 -6.55 12.23
C ALA A 169 30.39 -6.21 13.54
N ASP A 170 31.61 -6.72 13.74
CA ASP A 170 32.42 -6.45 14.94
C ASP A 170 32.87 -4.98 15.05
N SER A 171 32.76 -4.21 13.96
CA SER A 171 33.08 -2.78 13.92
C SER A 171 31.85 -1.85 14.03
N LEU A 172 30.64 -2.42 14.14
CA LEU A 172 29.39 -1.67 14.09
C LEU A 172 28.77 -1.54 15.49
N PRO A 173 28.14 -0.40 15.83
CA PRO A 173 27.40 -0.29 17.07
C PRO A 173 26.29 -1.35 17.10
N PRO A 174 26.06 -2.02 18.25
CA PRO A 174 25.02 -3.04 18.35
C PRO A 174 23.69 -2.47 17.88
N TYR A 175 22.99 -3.23 17.04
CA TYR A 175 21.65 -2.88 16.55
C TYR A 175 20.73 -2.59 17.74
N ASP A 176 20.48 -1.31 18.01
CA ASP A 176 19.48 -0.91 18.99
C ASP A 176 18.12 -0.84 18.29
N GLY A 177 17.40 -1.96 18.34
CA GLY A 177 16.02 -2.04 17.84
C GLY A 177 15.11 -0.94 18.40
N LYS A 178 15.46 -0.31 19.53
CA LYS A 178 14.69 0.80 20.12
C LYS A 178 14.67 2.06 19.24
N GLU A 179 15.77 2.36 18.53
CA GLU A 179 15.86 3.54 17.65
C GLU A 179 15.01 3.33 16.38
N ALA A 180 15.02 2.10 15.83
CA ALA A 180 14.17 1.69 14.71
C ALA A 180 12.68 1.83 15.05
N VAL A 181 12.32 1.33 16.25
CA VAL A 181 10.97 1.40 16.79
C VAL A 181 10.58 2.85 17.06
N ARG A 182 11.50 3.72 17.50
CA ARG A 182 11.23 5.15 17.73
C ARG A 182 10.91 5.88 16.42
N LEU A 183 11.68 5.64 15.36
CA LEU A 183 11.44 6.26 14.04
C LEU A 183 10.19 5.69 13.35
N ALA A 184 9.95 4.38 13.45
CA ALA A 184 8.68 3.78 13.03
C ALA A 184 7.51 4.43 13.78
N ARG A 185 7.60 4.56 15.12
CA ARG A 185 6.58 5.25 15.94
C ARG A 185 6.35 6.69 15.50
N ALA A 186 7.40 7.45 15.13
CA ALA A 186 7.26 8.82 14.66
C ALA A 186 6.55 8.90 13.28
N ASN A 187 6.94 8.06 12.31
CA ASN A 187 6.26 7.98 11.02
C ASN A 187 4.80 7.54 11.16
N PHE A 188 4.53 6.58 12.05
CA PHE A 188 3.17 6.14 12.33
C PHE A 188 2.36 7.19 13.10
N PHE A 189 2.97 8.02 13.96
CA PHE A 189 2.29 9.14 14.63
C PHE A 189 1.83 10.22 13.64
N VAL A 190 2.60 10.47 12.58
CA VAL A 190 2.15 11.36 11.50
C VAL A 190 0.96 10.73 10.76
N LEU A 191 1.00 9.43 10.48
CA LEU A 191 -0.14 8.68 9.93
C LEU A 191 -1.39 8.70 10.84
N TRP A 192 -1.21 8.62 12.16
CA TRP A 192 -2.27 8.77 13.17
C TRP A 192 -2.99 10.11 13.02
N ALA A 193 -2.24 11.22 12.92
CA ALA A 193 -2.83 12.55 12.77
C ALA A 193 -3.66 12.67 11.49
N TRP A 194 -3.21 12.05 10.40
CA TRP A 194 -3.91 12.03 9.12
C TRP A 194 -5.19 11.19 9.12
N LEU A 195 -5.15 9.96 9.67
CA LEU A 195 -6.32 9.10 9.72
C LEU A 195 -7.37 9.60 10.71
N ILE A 196 -6.96 10.23 11.82
CA ILE A 196 -7.88 10.94 12.72
C ILE A 196 -8.51 12.13 11.99
N ALA A 197 -7.74 12.89 11.20
CA ALA A 197 -8.29 14.01 10.43
C ALA A 197 -9.30 13.54 9.36
N ILE A 198 -9.01 12.44 8.65
CA ILE A 198 -9.93 11.85 7.66
C ILE A 198 -11.17 11.27 8.36
N GLY A 199 -10.98 10.52 9.45
CA GLY A 199 -12.09 10.00 10.26
C GLY A 199 -12.96 11.12 10.83
N ALA A 200 -12.37 12.22 11.29
CA ALA A 200 -13.09 13.40 11.75
C ALA A 200 -13.84 14.10 10.61
N LEU A 201 -13.28 14.15 9.40
CA LEU A 201 -13.94 14.67 8.20
C LEU A 201 -15.14 13.81 7.78
N VAL A 202 -15.01 12.49 7.85
CA VAL A 202 -16.09 11.53 7.56
C VAL A 202 -17.17 11.58 8.65
N LEU A 203 -16.80 11.72 9.93
CA LEU A 203 -17.77 11.90 11.01
C LEU A 203 -18.44 13.29 11.00
N TYR A 204 -17.82 14.27 10.33
CA TYR A 204 -18.38 15.61 10.13
C TYR A 204 -19.41 15.67 8.99
N SER A 205 -19.43 14.70 8.06
CA SER A 205 -20.49 14.63 7.05
C SER A 205 -21.82 14.24 7.72
N ARG A 206 -22.69 15.24 7.88
CA ARG A 206 -23.97 15.19 8.59
C ARG A 206 -25.04 14.40 7.81
N ASP A 207 -24.98 13.08 7.79
CA ASP A 207 -26.16 12.26 7.46
C ASP A 207 -26.71 11.60 8.73
N GLU A 208 -27.97 11.89 9.04
CA GLU A 208 -28.64 11.47 10.28
C GLU A 208 -28.98 9.95 10.31
N ASP A 209 -28.81 9.22 9.20
CA ASP A 209 -29.17 7.80 9.05
C ASP A 209 -27.98 6.81 9.14
N LEU A 210 -26.78 7.28 9.52
CA LEU A 210 -25.54 6.49 9.52
C LEU A 210 -25.11 5.73 10.80
N PRO A 211 -25.87 5.61 11.93
CA PRO A 211 -25.27 5.29 13.22
C PRO A 211 -24.78 3.85 13.39
N THR A 212 -25.38 2.84 12.74
CA THR A 212 -24.95 1.44 12.92
C THR A 212 -23.74 1.07 12.04
N TYR A 213 -23.69 1.59 10.81
CA TYR A 213 -22.61 1.29 9.86
C TYR A 213 -21.33 2.07 10.15
N THR A 214 -21.43 3.35 10.53
CA THR A 214 -20.27 4.13 11.01
C THR A 214 -19.60 3.45 12.19
N THR A 215 -20.39 2.86 13.10
CA THR A 215 -19.89 2.16 14.27
C THR A 215 -19.14 0.88 13.90
N VAL A 216 -19.66 0.06 12.98
CA VAL A 216 -18.97 -1.15 12.49
C VAL A 216 -17.69 -0.81 11.74
N VAL A 217 -17.74 0.18 10.83
CA VAL A 217 -16.56 0.67 10.10
C VAL A 217 -15.53 1.27 11.07
N ALA A 218 -15.96 2.03 12.09
CA ALA A 218 -15.07 2.58 13.11
C ALA A 218 -14.42 1.48 13.97
N TYR A 219 -15.18 0.47 14.41
CA TYR A 219 -14.63 -0.69 15.13
C TYR A 219 -13.65 -1.47 14.26
N TRP A 220 -13.92 -1.61 12.97
CA TRP A 220 -13.00 -2.24 12.02
C TRP A 220 -11.72 -1.44 11.82
N ILE A 221 -11.83 -0.13 11.63
CA ILE A 221 -10.67 0.77 11.56
C ILE A 221 -9.85 0.61 12.84
N VAL A 222 -10.47 0.66 14.02
CA VAL A 222 -9.77 0.56 15.32
C VAL A 222 -9.13 -0.82 15.55
N PHE A 223 -9.83 -1.92 15.26
CA PHE A 223 -9.31 -3.28 15.41
C PHE A 223 -8.14 -3.54 14.46
N TYR A 224 -8.31 -3.15 13.20
CA TYR A 224 -7.28 -3.32 12.18
C TYR A 224 -6.04 -2.46 12.48
N PHE A 225 -6.30 -1.23 12.92
CA PHE A 225 -5.29 -0.29 13.37
C PHE A 225 -4.48 -0.86 14.56
N ALA A 226 -5.14 -1.55 15.50
CA ALA A 226 -4.45 -2.24 16.59
C ALA A 226 -3.52 -3.35 16.09
N ILE A 227 -3.90 -4.10 15.04
CA ILE A 227 -3.05 -5.13 14.42
C ILE A 227 -1.83 -4.50 13.73
N VAL A 228 -2.04 -3.45 12.90
CA VAL A 228 -0.94 -2.76 12.22
C VAL A 228 0.03 -2.19 13.25
N VAL A 229 -0.46 -1.52 14.30
CA VAL A 229 0.35 -0.99 15.38
C VAL A 229 1.07 -2.09 16.15
N TRP A 230 0.42 -3.23 16.41
CA TRP A 230 1.03 -4.35 17.11
C TRP A 230 2.18 -4.97 16.29
N VAL A 231 1.95 -5.23 15.00
CA VAL A 231 2.97 -5.74 14.06
C VAL A 231 4.15 -4.77 13.96
N THR A 232 3.88 -3.47 13.90
CA THR A 232 4.91 -2.44 13.61
C THR A 232 5.60 -1.87 14.85
N ARG A 233 5.10 -2.12 16.07
CA ARG A 233 5.76 -1.77 17.34
C ARG A 233 6.75 -2.86 17.79
N ASP A 234 6.41 -3.59 18.85
CA ASP A 234 7.25 -4.60 19.47
C ASP A 234 6.85 -6.02 19.02
N GLY A 235 5.62 -6.20 18.51
CA GLY A 235 5.09 -7.50 18.11
C GLY A 235 5.84 -8.10 16.93
N GLY A 236 6.15 -7.35 15.88
CA GLY A 236 6.92 -7.84 14.72
C GLY A 236 8.37 -8.16 15.05
N LEU A 237 9.01 -7.36 15.90
CA LEU A 237 10.37 -7.63 16.40
C LEU A 237 10.41 -8.79 17.41
N ARG A 238 9.39 -8.95 18.24
CA ARG A 238 9.20 -10.13 19.08
C ARG A 238 8.91 -11.36 18.22
N LEU A 239 8.06 -11.29 17.20
CA LEU A 239 7.81 -12.38 16.25
C LEU A 239 9.09 -12.82 15.53
N SER A 240 9.93 -11.87 15.11
CA SER A 240 11.20 -12.20 14.47
C SER A 240 12.21 -12.79 15.46
N SER A 241 12.24 -12.33 16.71
CA SER A 241 13.23 -12.75 17.72
C SER A 241 12.83 -13.95 18.59
N THR A 242 11.53 -14.14 18.88
CA THR A 242 10.99 -15.13 19.84
C THR A 242 10.96 -16.53 19.27
N PHE A 243 10.79 -16.66 17.95
CA PHE A 243 10.60 -17.96 17.32
C PHE A 243 11.79 -18.46 16.50
N ALA A 244 12.80 -17.63 16.22
CA ALA A 244 14.03 -18.05 15.54
C ALA A 244 15.18 -17.98 16.56
N LYS A 245 15.88 -19.10 16.76
CA LYS A 245 17.04 -19.21 17.64
C LYS A 245 18.31 -18.92 16.87
N THR A 246 18.39 -19.33 15.61
CA THR A 246 19.55 -19.11 14.73
C THR A 246 19.26 -18.10 13.62
N GLY A 247 20.32 -17.52 13.03
CA GLY A 247 20.16 -16.62 11.88
C GLY A 247 19.67 -17.33 10.60
N GLU A 248 19.97 -18.62 10.44
CA GLU A 248 19.48 -19.42 9.32
C GLU A 248 17.97 -19.69 9.43
N GLU A 249 17.47 -19.94 10.64
CA GLU A 249 16.02 -20.04 10.91
C GLU A 249 15.29 -18.74 10.57
N ALA A 250 15.87 -17.58 10.95
CA ALA A 250 15.31 -16.27 10.63
C ALA A 250 15.29 -16.01 9.11
N ARG A 251 16.35 -16.41 8.37
CA ARG A 251 16.42 -16.33 6.91
C ARG A 251 15.36 -17.21 6.24
N LYS A 252 15.22 -18.45 6.69
CA LYS A 252 14.19 -19.38 6.20
C LYS A 252 12.80 -18.80 6.42
N ARG A 253 12.52 -18.27 7.62
CA ARG A 253 11.23 -17.65 7.95
C ARG A 253 10.92 -16.43 7.09
N SER A 254 11.90 -15.56 6.83
CA SER A 254 11.73 -14.42 5.93
C SER A 254 11.20 -14.87 4.56
N ARG A 255 11.84 -15.88 3.95
CA ARG A 255 11.40 -16.46 2.68
C ARG A 255 10.01 -17.11 2.78
N THR A 256 9.72 -17.81 3.89
CA THR A 256 8.39 -18.38 4.11
C THR A 256 7.31 -17.29 4.15
N LEU A 257 7.54 -16.19 4.87
CA LEU A 257 6.60 -15.07 4.94
C LEU A 257 6.38 -14.43 3.57
N PHE A 258 7.43 -14.31 2.75
CA PHE A 258 7.30 -13.88 1.37
C PHE A 258 6.35 -14.78 0.56
N TYR A 259 6.52 -16.11 0.64
CA TYR A 259 5.63 -17.03 -0.09
C TYR A 259 4.20 -17.03 0.47
N VAL A 260 4.03 -16.92 1.79
CA VAL A 260 2.70 -16.82 2.41
C VAL A 260 1.98 -15.54 1.97
N ALA A 261 2.71 -14.44 1.71
CA ALA A 261 2.13 -13.19 1.21
C ALA A 261 1.48 -13.32 -0.17
N ILE A 262 1.86 -14.32 -0.97
CA ILE A 262 1.27 -14.57 -2.30
C ILE A 262 -0.19 -15.00 -2.17
N VAL A 263 -0.55 -15.74 -1.12
CA VAL A 263 -1.91 -16.29 -0.92
C VAL A 263 -2.98 -15.19 -0.83
N PRO A 264 -2.90 -14.22 0.10
CA PRO A 264 -3.89 -13.15 0.16
C PRO A 264 -3.84 -12.23 -1.07
N CYS A 265 -2.67 -12.04 -1.69
CA CYS A 265 -2.57 -11.30 -2.96
C CYS A 265 -3.36 -12.00 -4.09
N ALA A 266 -3.20 -13.32 -4.21
CA ALA A 266 -3.90 -14.13 -5.19
C ALA A 266 -5.42 -14.14 -4.94
N TYR A 267 -5.86 -14.16 -3.67
CA TYR A 267 -7.27 -14.02 -3.31
C TYR A 267 -7.85 -12.70 -3.84
N ALA A 268 -7.17 -11.57 -3.62
CA ALA A 268 -7.66 -10.27 -4.09
C ALA A 268 -7.84 -10.22 -5.62
N TRP A 269 -6.84 -10.72 -6.37
CA TRP A 269 -6.95 -10.81 -7.82
C TRP A 269 -8.00 -11.81 -8.29
N THR A 270 -8.23 -12.89 -7.54
CA THR A 270 -9.29 -13.86 -7.84
C THR A 270 -10.67 -13.22 -7.75
N VAL A 271 -10.93 -12.44 -6.68
CA VAL A 271 -12.20 -11.70 -6.54
C VAL A 271 -12.40 -10.76 -7.73
N VAL A 272 -11.38 -9.96 -8.08
CA VAL A 272 -11.44 -9.05 -9.24
C VAL A 272 -11.74 -9.80 -10.54
N PHE A 273 -11.01 -10.88 -10.84
CA PHE A 273 -11.18 -11.60 -12.10
C PHE A 273 -12.47 -12.41 -12.18
N VAL A 274 -12.93 -13.00 -11.07
CA VAL A 274 -14.21 -13.71 -11.05
C VAL A 274 -15.34 -12.72 -11.30
N THR A 275 -15.36 -11.58 -10.61
CA THR A 275 -16.38 -10.54 -10.85
C THR A 275 -16.31 -10.02 -12.29
N PHE A 276 -15.13 -9.75 -12.81
CA PHE A 276 -14.97 -9.30 -14.19
C PHE A 276 -15.41 -10.35 -15.21
N ALA A 277 -15.08 -11.63 -15.00
CA ALA A 277 -15.51 -12.72 -15.87
C ALA A 277 -17.03 -12.88 -15.88
N TYR A 278 -17.69 -12.76 -14.72
CA TYR A 278 -19.15 -12.72 -14.67
C TYR A 278 -19.73 -11.50 -15.37
N ALA A 279 -19.09 -10.34 -15.24
CA ALA A 279 -19.52 -9.14 -15.96
C ALA A 279 -19.45 -9.36 -17.48
N LEU A 280 -18.41 -10.02 -17.99
CA LEU A 280 -18.27 -10.36 -19.41
C LEU A 280 -19.33 -11.32 -19.93
N ASP A 281 -19.75 -12.29 -19.11
CA ASP A 281 -20.75 -13.28 -19.49
C ASP A 281 -22.18 -12.73 -19.40
N ALA A 282 -22.44 -11.87 -18.41
CA ALA A 282 -23.77 -11.32 -18.15
C ALA A 282 -24.09 -10.03 -18.93
N SER A 283 -23.09 -9.35 -19.49
CA SER A 283 -23.30 -8.07 -20.18
C SER A 283 -23.74 -8.25 -21.62
N GLU A 284 -24.69 -7.42 -22.07
CA GLU A 284 -25.11 -7.39 -23.48
C GLU A 284 -24.03 -6.79 -24.41
N GLY A 285 -23.11 -6.01 -23.86
CA GLY A 285 -21.98 -5.39 -24.58
C GLY A 285 -20.65 -5.63 -23.86
N ASN A 286 -19.53 -5.37 -24.56
CA ASN A 286 -18.21 -5.52 -23.96
C ASN A 286 -17.95 -4.39 -22.93
N PRO A 287 -17.31 -4.70 -21.79
CA PRO A 287 -16.78 -3.69 -20.90
C PRO A 287 -15.85 -2.70 -21.63
N PRO A 288 -15.70 -1.47 -21.13
CA PRO A 288 -14.76 -0.51 -21.72
C PRO A 288 -13.30 -1.00 -21.74
N ASP A 289 -12.58 -0.71 -22.84
CA ASP A 289 -11.18 -1.13 -23.06
C ASP A 289 -10.21 -0.76 -21.92
N PHE A 290 -10.48 0.36 -21.23
CA PHE A 290 -9.61 0.81 -20.13
C PHE A 290 -9.68 -0.14 -18.92
N VAL A 291 -10.78 -0.87 -18.72
CA VAL A 291 -10.93 -1.84 -17.62
C VAL A 291 -9.99 -3.04 -17.86
N TYR A 292 -9.95 -3.56 -19.10
CA TYR A 292 -8.99 -4.59 -19.49
C TYR A 292 -7.54 -4.10 -19.32
N SER A 293 -7.28 -2.85 -19.69
CA SER A 293 -5.95 -2.25 -19.57
C SER A 293 -5.50 -2.16 -18.11
N ILE A 294 -6.39 -1.72 -17.21
CA ILE A 294 -6.15 -1.69 -15.76
C ILE A 294 -5.77 -3.08 -15.26
N ASN A 295 -6.56 -4.10 -15.63
CA ASN A 295 -6.33 -5.48 -15.22
C ASN A 295 -4.96 -5.98 -15.65
N VAL A 296 -4.62 -5.88 -16.95
CA VAL A 296 -3.35 -6.41 -17.47
C VAL A 296 -2.15 -5.65 -16.89
N VAL A 297 -2.18 -4.32 -16.93
CA VAL A 297 -1.04 -3.50 -16.51
C VAL A 297 -0.76 -3.67 -15.02
N LEU A 298 -1.80 -3.58 -14.18
CA LEU A 298 -1.60 -3.69 -12.74
C LEU A 298 -1.32 -5.12 -12.30
N LEU A 299 -1.88 -6.14 -12.95
CA LEU A 299 -1.53 -7.53 -12.67
C LEU A 299 -0.04 -7.77 -12.90
N VAL A 300 0.47 -7.35 -14.06
CA VAL A 300 1.89 -7.50 -14.40
C VAL A 300 2.78 -6.76 -13.42
N LEU A 301 2.42 -5.53 -13.04
CA LEU A 301 3.19 -4.77 -12.06
C LEU A 301 3.16 -5.41 -10.66
N PHE A 302 1.99 -5.84 -10.19
CA PHE A 302 1.80 -6.35 -8.83
C PHE A 302 2.34 -7.77 -8.63
N LEU A 303 2.33 -8.64 -9.64
CA LEU A 303 2.88 -10.00 -9.54
C LEU A 303 4.30 -10.14 -10.07
N GLY A 304 4.75 -9.25 -10.94
CA GLY A 304 6.09 -9.30 -11.51
C GLY A 304 7.10 -8.44 -10.74
N PRO A 305 7.29 -7.16 -11.10
CA PRO A 305 8.34 -6.30 -10.55
C PRO A 305 8.36 -6.19 -9.02
N PHE A 306 7.23 -5.97 -8.35
CA PHE A 306 7.21 -5.76 -6.90
C PHE A 306 7.68 -6.99 -6.11
N PRO A 307 7.07 -8.19 -6.29
CA PRO A 307 7.55 -9.41 -5.63
C PRO A 307 8.98 -9.77 -6.03
N TYR A 308 9.34 -9.55 -7.30
CA TYR A 308 10.69 -9.82 -7.78
C TYR A 308 11.74 -8.98 -7.07
N VAL A 309 11.58 -7.65 -7.01
CA VAL A 309 12.52 -6.76 -6.34
C VAL A 309 12.58 -7.06 -4.84
N HIS A 310 11.43 -7.32 -4.21
CA HIS A 310 11.40 -7.67 -2.79
C HIS A 310 12.16 -8.97 -2.55
N TYR A 311 11.90 -10.03 -3.32
CA TYR A 311 12.58 -11.32 -3.20
C TYR A 311 14.08 -11.25 -3.52
N ALA A 312 14.49 -10.51 -4.55
CA ALA A 312 15.90 -10.22 -4.82
C ALA A 312 16.56 -9.55 -3.61
N SER A 313 15.85 -8.61 -2.98
CA SER A 313 16.33 -7.96 -1.77
C SER A 313 16.51 -8.93 -0.60
N LEU A 314 15.81 -10.08 -0.57
CA LEU A 314 15.94 -11.15 0.44
C LEU A 314 17.07 -12.15 0.13
N ARG A 315 17.35 -12.42 -1.15
CA ARG A 315 18.31 -13.46 -1.58
C ARG A 315 19.75 -13.13 -1.22
N GLU A 316 20.19 -11.91 -1.52
CA GLU A 316 21.60 -11.51 -1.36
C GLU A 316 21.92 -11.03 0.06
N GLN A 317 20.98 -11.09 1.00
CA GLN A 317 21.24 -10.79 2.42
C GLN A 317 22.16 -11.81 3.14
N GLY A 318 22.95 -12.57 2.40
CA GLY A 318 23.89 -13.58 2.88
C GLY A 318 25.07 -13.81 1.93
N SER A 319 25.37 -12.85 1.03
CA SER A 319 26.63 -12.83 0.28
C SER A 319 27.77 -12.37 1.19
N ASP A 320 28.97 -12.92 1.01
CA ASP A 320 30.17 -12.64 1.83
C ASP A 320 30.75 -11.23 1.61
N ASP A 321 30.23 -10.44 0.65
CA ASP A 321 30.64 -9.05 0.40
C ASP A 321 29.61 -8.03 0.93
N PRO A 322 29.89 -7.34 2.04
CA PRO A 322 28.99 -6.34 2.64
C PRO A 322 28.73 -5.13 1.74
N ALA A 323 29.70 -4.72 0.91
CA ALA A 323 29.57 -3.54 0.06
C ALA A 323 28.63 -3.82 -1.13
N ALA A 324 28.71 -5.02 -1.70
CA ALA A 324 27.76 -5.49 -2.71
C ALA A 324 26.33 -5.50 -2.17
N ASN A 325 26.14 -6.00 -0.95
CA ASN A 325 24.83 -6.07 -0.28
C ASN A 325 24.20 -4.69 -0.04
N GLU A 326 25.00 -3.71 0.41
CA GLU A 326 24.56 -2.31 0.60
C GLU A 326 24.11 -1.70 -0.74
N SER A 327 24.92 -1.87 -1.79
CA SER A 327 24.62 -1.33 -3.12
C SER A 327 23.36 -1.94 -3.76
N LEU A 328 23.12 -3.25 -3.57
CA LEU A 328 21.91 -3.89 -4.07
C LEU A 328 20.68 -3.40 -3.30
N LYS A 329 20.71 -3.34 -1.97
CA LYS A 329 19.53 -2.89 -1.20
C LYS A 329 19.12 -1.47 -1.63
N LEU A 330 20.08 -0.59 -1.88
CA LEU A 330 19.81 0.75 -2.44
C LEU A 330 19.15 0.69 -3.83
N ARG A 331 19.64 -0.19 -4.72
CA ARG A 331 19.01 -0.43 -6.03
C ARG A 331 17.59 -0.97 -5.88
N CYS A 332 17.36 -1.89 -4.95
CA CYS A 332 16.02 -2.42 -4.67
C CYS A 332 15.08 -1.33 -4.13
N GLU A 333 15.52 -0.48 -3.20
CA GLU A 333 14.68 0.62 -2.70
C GLU A 333 14.39 1.67 -3.79
N ALA A 334 15.36 1.97 -4.64
CA ALA A 334 15.14 2.82 -5.81
C ALA A 334 14.16 2.20 -6.81
N ALA A 335 14.26 0.88 -7.05
CA ALA A 335 13.34 0.15 -7.91
C ALA A 335 11.93 0.13 -7.33
N HIS A 336 11.75 -0.09 -6.03
CA HIS A 336 10.43 0.04 -5.38
C HIS A 336 9.86 1.44 -5.55
N ALA A 337 10.65 2.50 -5.34
CA ALA A 337 10.19 3.86 -5.53
C ALA A 337 9.76 4.13 -6.99
N ALA A 338 10.53 3.64 -7.97
CA ALA A 338 10.22 3.76 -9.38
C ALA A 338 8.95 2.97 -9.78
N PHE A 339 8.83 1.71 -9.36
CA PHE A 339 7.64 0.91 -9.63
C PHE A 339 6.40 1.44 -8.89
N GLY A 340 6.58 2.00 -7.69
CA GLY A 340 5.55 2.70 -6.93
C GLY A 340 5.00 3.91 -7.69
N LEU A 341 5.89 4.73 -8.26
CA LEU A 341 5.49 5.83 -9.12
C LEU A 341 4.78 5.32 -10.37
N LEU A 342 5.37 4.36 -11.08
CA LEU A 342 4.83 3.81 -12.31
C LEU A 342 3.42 3.22 -12.13
N SER A 343 3.19 2.39 -11.11
CA SER A 343 1.91 1.70 -10.91
C SER A 343 0.79 2.67 -10.52
N LYS A 344 1.08 3.62 -9.64
CA LYS A 344 0.13 4.66 -9.20
C LYS A 344 -0.21 5.63 -10.32
N SER A 345 0.79 6.07 -11.08
CA SER A 345 0.60 6.87 -12.28
C SER A 345 -0.24 6.13 -13.31
N ALA A 346 0.10 4.87 -13.61
CA ALA A 346 -0.64 4.07 -14.58
C ALA A 346 -2.12 3.95 -14.20
N LEU A 347 -2.43 3.56 -12.96
CA LEU A 347 -3.82 3.46 -12.51
C LEU A 347 -4.54 4.81 -12.59
N ALA A 348 -3.92 5.87 -12.10
CA ALA A 348 -4.56 7.19 -12.06
C ALA A 348 -4.93 7.71 -13.45
N TRP A 349 -4.01 7.59 -14.41
CA TRP A 349 -4.25 8.04 -15.77
C TRP A 349 -5.17 7.10 -16.55
N MET A 350 -5.14 5.79 -16.31
CA MET A 350 -6.13 4.88 -16.91
C MET A 350 -7.56 5.17 -16.43
N VAL A 351 -7.74 5.48 -15.15
CA VAL A 351 -9.05 5.91 -14.62
C VAL A 351 -9.47 7.24 -15.24
N TYR A 352 -8.55 8.22 -15.33
CA TYR A 352 -8.82 9.51 -15.97
C TYR A 352 -9.33 9.36 -17.40
N TRP A 353 -8.58 8.66 -18.26
CA TRP A 353 -8.93 8.48 -19.66
C TRP A 353 -10.19 7.62 -19.82
N GLY A 354 -10.38 6.63 -18.94
CA GLY A 354 -11.56 5.78 -18.92
C GLY A 354 -12.84 6.56 -18.65
N LEU A 355 -12.88 7.33 -17.57
CA LEU A 355 -14.05 8.13 -17.19
C LEU A 355 -14.36 9.22 -18.22
N ARG A 356 -13.32 9.86 -18.76
CA ARG A 356 -13.49 10.87 -19.81
C ARG A 356 -14.13 10.30 -21.06
N ARG A 357 -13.68 9.12 -21.51
CA ARG A 357 -14.26 8.46 -22.67
C ARG A 357 -15.72 8.08 -22.46
N LEU A 358 -16.06 7.58 -21.27
CA LEU A 358 -17.44 7.26 -20.93
C LEU A 358 -18.34 8.50 -20.98
N GLN A 359 -17.87 9.65 -20.49
CA GLN A 359 -18.62 10.90 -20.57
C GLN A 359 -18.80 11.37 -22.02
N GLU A 360 -17.75 11.28 -22.84
CA GLU A 360 -17.81 11.63 -24.27
C GLU A 360 -18.83 10.75 -25.02
N ASP A 361 -18.83 9.44 -24.79
CA ASP A 361 -19.78 8.50 -25.40
C ASP A 361 -21.23 8.82 -24.99
N VAL A 362 -21.47 9.20 -23.73
CA VAL A 362 -22.79 9.65 -23.26
C VAL A 362 -23.24 10.90 -23.99
N THR A 363 -22.38 11.94 -24.06
CA THR A 363 -22.73 13.20 -24.75
C THR A 363 -23.07 12.99 -26.23
N ILE A 364 -22.33 12.13 -26.92
CA ILE A 364 -22.60 11.78 -28.33
C ILE A 364 -23.95 11.06 -28.46
N SER A 365 -24.29 10.18 -27.50
CA SER A 365 -25.57 9.45 -27.52
C SER A 365 -26.78 10.33 -27.22
N THR A 366 -26.62 11.37 -26.39
CA THR A 366 -27.70 12.29 -26.00
C THR A 366 -27.84 13.49 -26.95
N GLY A 367 -26.86 13.74 -27.82
CA GLY A 367 -26.90 14.81 -28.81
C GLY A 367 -26.75 16.22 -28.22
N GLU A 368 -26.20 16.33 -27.00
CA GLU A 368 -25.91 17.59 -26.31
C GLU A 368 -24.49 18.11 -26.56
#